data_AF-A0A0N0D4Z6-F1
#
_entry.id   AF-A0A0N0D4Z6-F1
#
_cell.length_a   1.000
_cell.length_b   1.000
_cell.length_c   1.000
_cell.angle_alpha   90.00
_cell.angle_beta   90.00
_cell.angle_gamma   90.00
#
_symmetry.space_group_name_H-M   'P 1'
#
loop_
_entity.id
_entity.type
_entity.pdbx_description
1 polymer ?
#
loop_
_entity_poly.entity_id
_entity_poly.type
_entity_poly.pdbx_seq_one_letter_code
_entity_poly.pdbx_strand_id
1 'polypeptide(L)'
;MNPYLLVSDSTKRYTSKGFDSLNQRIKENDFQDIHIKKSKGDGNKIIIVLDFTNHKINSTLIDEKQAIEILRVEHKNGIGHLPTKGWENLAREIASLILKYFDENNNIEIYVNTPLPLAFLIGSIVGPMKGIILCEYNRYLNKLCRCIDLGANELQLVNKKHEKE
;
A
#
# COMPACT_ATOMS: atom_id res chain seq x y z
N MET A 1 8.16 40.06 1.04
CA MET A 1 8.88 39.19 0.08
C MET A 1 8.21 37.83 0.10
N ASN A 2 7.72 37.36 -1.06
CA ASN A 2 7.02 36.09 -1.21
C ASN A 2 8.04 35.02 -1.66
N PRO A 3 8.29 33.94 -0.88
CA PRO A 3 9.36 32.98 -1.17
C PRO A 3 9.04 31.98 -2.30
N TYR A 4 7.89 32.11 -2.98
CA TYR A 4 7.44 31.15 -3.99
C TYR A 4 7.61 31.61 -5.45
N LEU A 5 8.31 32.71 -5.68
CA LEU A 5 8.65 33.17 -7.03
C LEU A 5 10.12 32.90 -7.32
N LEU A 6 10.40 31.74 -7.92
CA LEU A 6 11.45 31.49 -8.95
C LEU A 6 11.77 29.99 -9.02
N VAL A 7 10.93 29.22 -9.72
CA VAL A 7 11.42 28.06 -10.50
C VAL A 7 10.66 28.06 -11.83
N SER A 8 10.93 29.08 -12.65
CA SER A 8 10.68 29.03 -14.09
C SER A 8 12.03 28.78 -14.77
N ASP A 9 12.31 27.52 -15.09
CA ASP A 9 13.01 27.16 -16.33
C ASP A 9 13.00 25.64 -16.53
N SER A 10 11.91 25.19 -17.16
CA SER A 10 11.86 23.94 -17.90
C SER A 10 12.82 24.03 -19.09
N THR A 11 13.96 23.32 -19.03
CA THR A 11 14.71 22.72 -20.18
C THR A 11 16.18 22.38 -19.84
N LYS A 12 16.49 21.87 -18.65
CA LYS A 12 17.78 21.19 -18.43
C LYS A 12 17.60 19.69 -18.61
N ARG A 13 18.03 19.22 -19.80
CA ARG A 13 18.20 17.82 -20.19
C ARG A 13 18.80 17.02 -19.03
N TYR A 14 18.04 16.08 -18.49
CA TYR A 14 18.56 15.04 -17.60
C TYR A 14 19.56 14.21 -18.40
N THR A 15 20.86 14.46 -18.20
CA THR A 15 21.91 13.59 -18.73
C THR A 15 21.84 12.27 -17.99
N SER A 16 21.90 11.15 -18.72
CA SER A 16 21.78 9.76 -18.25
C SER A 16 22.67 9.40 -17.05
N LYS A 17 23.75 10.14 -16.79
CA LYS A 17 24.62 9.96 -15.62
C LYS A 17 23.98 10.29 -14.25
N GLY A 18 22.87 11.04 -14.22
CA GLY A 18 22.13 11.33 -12.98
C GLY A 18 21.26 10.16 -12.50
N PHE A 19 20.84 9.28 -13.41
CA PHE A 19 20.07 8.08 -13.06
C PHE A 19 20.97 6.99 -12.46
N ASP A 20 22.20 6.85 -12.97
CA ASP A 20 23.14 5.83 -12.49
C ASP A 20 23.60 6.06 -11.05
N SER A 21 23.61 7.31 -10.58
CA SER A 21 24.01 7.65 -9.20
C SER A 21 22.90 7.45 -8.16
N LEU A 22 21.62 7.45 -8.57
CA LEU A 22 20.50 6.99 -7.74
C LEU A 22 20.44 5.45 -7.68
N ASN A 23 20.85 4.78 -8.76
CA ASN A 23 20.94 3.31 -8.80
C ASN A 23 22.17 2.75 -8.07
N GLN A 24 23.28 3.50 -7.95
CA GLN A 24 24.53 3.01 -7.34
C GLN A 24 24.68 3.20 -5.83
N ARG A 25 23.74 3.84 -5.13
CA ARG A 25 23.84 4.08 -3.67
C ARG A 25 22.89 3.26 -2.80
N ILE A 26 22.08 2.38 -3.38
CA ILE A 26 21.47 1.28 -2.62
C ILE A 26 22.41 0.09 -2.68
N LYS A 27 23.62 0.26 -2.13
CA LYS A 27 24.46 -0.88 -1.78
C LYS A 27 23.79 -1.60 -0.62
N GLU A 28 23.14 -2.71 -0.95
CA GLU A 28 23.33 -4.00 -0.27
C GLU A 28 23.61 -3.88 1.25
N ASN A 29 22.55 -3.90 2.08
CA ASN A 29 22.45 -4.81 3.24
C ASN A 29 21.34 -4.53 4.28
N ASP A 30 20.48 -3.52 4.14
CA ASP A 30 19.46 -3.26 5.19
C ASP A 30 18.00 -3.64 4.83
N PHE A 31 17.66 -4.10 3.61
CA PHE A 31 16.25 -4.38 3.23
C PHE A 31 16.02 -5.65 2.38
N GLN A 32 16.66 -6.77 2.73
CA GLN A 32 16.30 -8.11 2.20
C GLN A 32 15.17 -8.81 3.00
N ASP A 33 14.42 -8.07 3.81
CA ASP A 33 13.61 -8.64 4.88
C ASP A 33 12.09 -8.60 4.63
N ILE A 34 11.63 -8.51 3.38
CA ILE A 34 10.23 -8.81 3.05
C ILE A 34 10.08 -10.24 2.52
N HIS A 35 9.10 -10.95 3.06
CA HIS A 35 8.66 -12.24 2.55
C HIS A 35 7.27 -12.07 1.98
N ILE A 36 7.11 -12.44 0.70
CA ILE A 36 5.82 -12.46 0.02
C ILE A 36 5.37 -13.91 -0.09
N LYS A 37 4.34 -14.27 0.67
CA LYS A 37 3.63 -15.55 0.53
C LYS A 37 2.49 -15.37 -0.46
N LYS A 38 2.39 -16.27 -1.42
CA LYS A 38 1.36 -16.26 -2.46
C LYS A 38 0.46 -17.46 -2.34
N SER A 39 -0.85 -17.25 -2.43
CA SER A 39 -1.82 -18.31 -2.66
C SER A 39 -2.75 -17.90 -3.80
N LYS A 40 -3.22 -18.89 -4.56
CA LYS A 40 -4.16 -18.69 -5.66
C LYS A 40 -5.55 -19.14 -5.23
N GLY A 41 -6.57 -18.50 -5.79
CA GLY A 41 -7.96 -18.90 -5.67
C GLY A 41 -8.71 -18.65 -6.98
N ASP A 42 -10.01 -18.93 -6.96
CA ASP A 42 -10.89 -18.86 -8.14
C ASP A 42 -11.80 -17.60 -8.13
N GLY A 43 -11.42 -16.60 -7.35
CA GLY A 43 -12.21 -15.40 -7.13
C GLY A 43 -12.16 -14.38 -8.26
N ASN A 44 -12.43 -13.11 -7.94
CA ASN A 44 -12.41 -12.01 -8.91
C ASN A 44 -11.61 -10.76 -8.48
N LYS A 45 -10.99 -10.79 -7.31
CA LYS A 45 -10.14 -9.70 -6.78
C LYS A 45 -8.77 -10.19 -6.36
N ILE A 46 -7.82 -9.28 -6.29
CA ILE A 46 -6.52 -9.54 -5.67
C ILE A 46 -6.58 -9.08 -4.23
N ILE A 47 -6.09 -9.90 -3.31
CA ILE A 47 -5.99 -9.55 -1.90
C ILE A 47 -4.52 -9.32 -1.55
N ILE A 48 -4.21 -8.17 -0.98
CA ILE A 48 -2.88 -7.85 -0.46
C ILE A 48 -2.98 -7.67 1.05
N VAL A 49 -2.23 -8.46 1.80
CA VAL A 49 -2.17 -8.42 3.26
C VAL A 49 -0.81 -7.87 3.65
N LEU A 50 -0.80 -6.66 4.20
CA LEU A 50 0.40 -6.03 4.74
C LEU A 50 0.49 -6.35 6.23
N ASP A 51 1.35 -7.29 6.60
CA ASP A 51 1.42 -7.85 7.95
C ASP A 51 2.79 -7.60 8.60
N PHE A 52 2.93 -6.41 9.17
CA PHE A 52 4.18 -5.89 9.70
C PHE A 52 4.13 -5.59 11.20
N THR A 53 3.11 -6.11 11.90
CA THR A 53 3.04 -6.08 13.37
C THR A 53 3.20 -7.47 13.96
N ASN A 54 3.41 -7.56 15.29
CA ASN A 54 3.48 -8.85 15.99
C ASN A 54 2.14 -9.62 15.95
N HIS A 55 1.03 -8.92 15.77
CA HIS A 55 -0.30 -9.51 15.80
C HIS A 55 -0.78 -9.78 14.38
N LYS A 56 -0.36 -10.91 13.82
CA LYS A 56 -0.71 -11.27 12.44
C LYS A 56 -2.21 -11.28 12.21
N ILE A 57 -2.63 -10.80 11.04
CA ILE A 57 -4.04 -10.95 10.63
C ILE A 57 -4.34 -12.45 10.55
N ASN A 58 -5.42 -12.92 11.17
CA ASN A 58 -5.81 -14.31 11.04
C ASN A 58 -6.34 -14.57 9.62
N SER A 59 -5.81 -15.57 8.92
CA SER A 59 -6.26 -15.92 7.57
C SER A 59 -7.74 -16.29 7.53
N THR A 60 -8.30 -16.82 8.62
CA THR A 60 -9.74 -17.15 8.68
C THR A 60 -10.65 -15.92 8.62
N LEU A 61 -10.13 -14.72 8.86
CA LEU A 61 -10.88 -13.48 8.75
C LEU A 61 -10.92 -12.95 7.31
N ILE A 62 -10.02 -13.42 6.45
CA ILE A 62 -9.91 -13.03 5.06
C ILE A 62 -10.83 -13.94 4.25
N ASP A 63 -11.70 -13.36 3.42
CA ASP A 63 -12.54 -14.14 2.52
C ASP A 63 -11.73 -14.60 1.31
N GLU A 64 -10.91 -15.64 1.51
CA GLU A 64 -10.02 -16.19 0.50
C GLU A 64 -10.77 -16.70 -0.74
N LYS A 65 -12.06 -17.03 -0.62
CA LYS A 65 -12.88 -17.54 -1.72
C LYS A 65 -13.12 -16.51 -2.81
N GLN A 66 -13.04 -15.22 -2.47
CA GLN A 66 -13.21 -14.14 -3.44
C GLN A 66 -11.89 -13.72 -4.09
N ALA A 67 -10.75 -14.27 -3.66
CA ALA A 67 -9.44 -13.93 -4.19
C ALA A 67 -9.08 -14.76 -5.43
N ILE A 68 -8.60 -14.10 -6.48
CA ILE A 68 -7.81 -14.74 -7.56
C ILE A 68 -6.42 -15.06 -7.03
N GLU A 69 -5.84 -14.11 -6.29
CA GLU A 69 -4.52 -14.23 -5.70
C GLU A 69 -4.49 -13.49 -4.37
N ILE A 70 -3.83 -14.09 -3.39
CA ILE A 70 -3.58 -13.50 -2.08
C ILE A 70 -2.08 -13.33 -1.92
N LEU A 71 -1.66 -12.11 -1.62
CA LEU A 71 -0.29 -11.71 -1.40
C LEU A 71 -0.15 -11.29 0.05
N ARG A 72 0.49 -12.11 0.86
CA ARG A 72 0.84 -11.74 2.22
C ARG A 72 2.28 -11.24 2.25
N VAL A 73 2.43 -9.94 2.47
CA VAL A 73 3.70 -9.25 2.60
C VAL A 73 3.99 -9.09 4.08
N GLU A 74 5.04 -9.76 4.56
CA GLU A 74 5.43 -9.74 5.97
C GLU A 74 6.93 -9.53 6.11
N HIS A 75 7.36 -9.10 7.30
CA HIS A 75 8.79 -9.09 7.61
C HIS A 75 9.31 -10.53 7.72
N LYS A 76 10.43 -10.83 7.06
CA LYS A 76 11.07 -12.16 6.99
C LYS A 76 11.31 -12.77 8.37
N ASN A 77 11.75 -11.94 9.32
CA ASN A 77 12.03 -12.35 10.69
C ASN A 77 10.82 -12.27 11.63
N GLY A 78 9.63 -11.89 11.14
CA GLY A 78 8.41 -11.80 11.94
C GLY A 78 8.47 -10.82 13.12
N ILE A 79 9.33 -9.80 13.02
CA ILE A 79 9.56 -8.81 14.08
C ILE A 79 8.44 -7.77 14.03
N GLY A 80 7.65 -7.63 15.09
CA GLY A 80 6.59 -6.61 15.17
C GLY A 80 7.05 -5.20 15.50
N HIS A 81 8.36 -5.01 15.67
CA HIS A 81 9.02 -3.71 15.70
C HIS A 81 9.91 -3.57 14.47
N LEU A 82 9.33 -3.07 13.38
CA LEU A 82 10.11 -2.64 12.23
C LEU A 82 11.06 -1.50 12.64
N PRO A 83 12.37 -1.60 12.37
CA PRO A 83 13.26 -0.46 12.53
C PRO A 83 12.79 0.67 11.62
N THR A 84 12.78 1.91 12.12
CA THR A 84 12.25 3.09 11.38
C THR A 84 13.12 3.51 10.20
N LYS A 85 14.41 3.18 10.24
CA LYS A 85 15.34 3.46 9.15
C LYS A 85 14.87 2.72 7.88
N GLY A 86 14.79 3.43 6.76
CA GLY A 86 14.51 2.90 5.43
C GLY A 86 13.07 2.46 5.17
N TRP A 87 12.13 2.92 5.99
CA TRP A 87 10.69 2.82 5.70
C TRP A 87 10.34 3.40 4.33
N GLU A 88 11.08 4.38 3.82
CA GLU A 88 10.84 4.96 2.50
C GLU A 88 11.08 3.94 1.38
N ASN A 89 12.12 3.11 1.51
CA ASN A 89 12.42 2.07 0.53
C ASN A 89 11.42 0.92 0.64
N LEU A 90 11.13 0.47 1.86
CA LEU A 90 10.09 -0.54 2.11
C LEU A 90 8.74 -0.10 1.56
N ALA A 91 8.34 1.14 1.82
CA ALA A 91 7.09 1.70 1.29
C ALA A 91 7.09 1.74 -0.23
N ARG A 92 8.23 2.07 -0.87
CA ARG A 92 8.37 2.07 -2.34
C ARG A 92 8.24 0.66 -2.91
N GLU A 93 8.82 -0.35 -2.28
CA GLU A 93 8.71 -1.75 -2.71
C GLU A 93 7.28 -2.27 -2.59
N ILE A 94 6.61 -2.01 -1.46
CA ILE A 94 5.21 -2.37 -1.25
C ILE A 94 4.32 -1.63 -2.26
N ALA A 95 4.53 -0.33 -2.46
CA ALA A 95 3.77 0.44 -3.45
C ALA A 95 3.99 -0.11 -4.87
N SER A 96 5.24 -0.42 -5.25
CA SER A 96 5.55 -1.03 -6.55
C SER A 96 4.82 -2.36 -6.75
N LEU A 97 4.73 -3.18 -5.69
CA LEU A 97 3.96 -4.43 -5.72
C LEU A 97 2.47 -4.16 -5.93
N ILE A 98 1.88 -3.23 -5.18
CA ILE A 98 0.46 -2.85 -5.30
C ILE A 98 0.17 -2.38 -6.72
N LEU A 99 0.99 -1.47 -7.25
CA LEU A 99 0.82 -0.92 -8.59
C LEU A 99 0.94 -1.98 -9.68
N LYS A 100 1.93 -2.87 -9.56
CA LYS A 100 2.07 -3.99 -10.50
C LYS A 100 0.79 -4.84 -10.57
N TYR A 101 0.25 -5.23 -9.41
CA TYR A 101 -0.95 -6.05 -9.38
C TYR A 101 -2.21 -5.26 -9.77
N PHE A 102 -2.21 -3.95 -9.58
CA PHE A 102 -3.29 -3.08 -10.03
C PHE A 102 -3.38 -3.04 -11.56
N ASP A 103 -2.23 -3.00 -12.25
CA ASP A 103 -2.17 -3.09 -13.71
C ASP A 103 -2.71 -4.45 -14.22
N GLU A 104 -2.56 -5.52 -13.43
CA GLU A 104 -3.07 -6.86 -13.75
C GLU A 104 -4.58 -6.99 -13.45
N ASN A 105 -5.06 -6.40 -12.35
CA ASN A 105 -6.47 -6.38 -11.96
C ASN A 105 -6.79 -5.12 -11.13
N ASN A 106 -7.74 -4.33 -11.61
CA ASN A 106 -8.17 -3.09 -10.96
C ASN A 106 -9.12 -3.29 -9.75
N ASN A 107 -9.31 -4.52 -9.28
CA ASN A 107 -10.11 -4.85 -8.11
C ASN A 107 -9.21 -5.44 -7.03
N ILE A 108 -8.62 -4.57 -6.20
CA ILE A 108 -7.68 -4.93 -5.15
C ILE A 108 -8.28 -4.61 -3.79
N GLU A 109 -8.20 -5.57 -2.86
CA GLU A 109 -8.42 -5.33 -1.44
C GLU A 109 -7.10 -5.39 -0.68
N ILE A 110 -6.77 -4.31 0.03
CA ILE A 110 -5.56 -4.21 0.84
C ILE A 110 -5.95 -4.24 2.32
N TYR A 111 -5.51 -5.28 3.02
CA TYR A 111 -5.63 -5.37 4.46
C TYR A 111 -4.35 -4.82 5.10
N VAL A 112 -4.51 -3.76 5.89
CA VAL A 112 -3.37 -3.04 6.48
C VAL A 112 -3.22 -3.41 7.94
N ASN A 113 -2.16 -4.15 8.27
CA ASN A 113 -1.70 -4.40 9.62
C ASN A 113 -0.24 -3.97 9.76
N THR A 114 -0.03 -2.65 9.69
CA THR A 114 1.28 -2.02 9.72
C THR A 114 1.26 -0.82 10.66
N PRO A 115 2.43 -0.35 11.14
CA PRO A 115 2.51 0.96 11.80
C PRO A 115 1.90 2.06 10.94
N LEU A 116 1.14 2.97 11.56
CA LEU A 116 0.43 4.04 10.86
C LEU A 116 1.32 4.89 9.94
N PRO A 117 2.56 5.31 10.33
CA PRO A 117 3.36 6.13 9.44
C PRO A 117 3.86 5.35 8.21
N LEU A 118 4.07 4.04 8.32
CA LEU A 118 4.38 3.20 7.16
C LEU A 118 3.17 3.09 6.22
N ALA A 119 1.97 2.87 6.76
CA ALA A 119 0.73 2.86 5.98
C ALA A 119 0.55 4.19 5.22
N PHE A 120 0.82 5.31 5.89
CA PHE A 120 0.75 6.64 5.30
C PHE A 120 1.76 6.84 4.16
N LEU A 121 3.01 6.40 4.35
CA LEU A 121 4.04 6.44 3.29
C LEU A 121 3.63 5.61 2.07
N ILE A 122 3.13 4.39 2.28
CA ILE A 122 2.65 3.52 1.21
C ILE A 122 1.50 4.21 0.46
N GLY A 123 0.49 4.69 1.19
CA GLY A 123 -0.66 5.39 0.60
C GLY A 123 -0.26 6.65 -0.17
N SER A 124 0.72 7.40 0.32
CA SER A 124 1.25 8.61 -0.34
C SER A 124 1.95 8.31 -1.67
N ILE A 125 2.58 7.13 -1.80
CA ILE A 125 3.26 6.70 -3.03
C ILE A 125 2.25 6.10 -4.02
N VAL A 126 1.31 5.27 -3.53
CA VAL A 126 0.25 4.67 -4.37
C VAL A 126 -0.68 5.75 -4.93
N GLY A 127 -1.01 6.76 -4.12
CA GLY A 127 -1.90 7.84 -4.52
C GLY A 127 -3.37 7.40 -4.66
N PRO A 128 -4.24 8.29 -5.15
CA PRO A 128 -5.65 8.00 -5.32
C PRO A 128 -5.87 7.07 -6.53
N MET A 129 -6.34 5.84 -6.27
CA MET A 129 -6.58 4.84 -7.31
C MET A 129 -7.93 4.15 -7.12
N LYS A 130 -8.80 4.30 -8.12
CA LYS A 130 -10.14 3.70 -8.09
C LYS A 130 -10.00 2.18 -8.22
N GLY A 131 -10.68 1.46 -7.32
CA GLY A 131 -10.66 0.00 -7.31
C GLY A 131 -9.60 -0.61 -6.39
N ILE A 132 -8.82 0.23 -5.71
CA ILE A 132 -8.06 -0.17 -4.53
C ILE A 132 -8.89 0.13 -3.28
N ILE A 133 -9.31 -0.93 -2.60
CA ILE A 133 -10.13 -0.87 -1.39
C ILE A 133 -9.23 -1.14 -0.19
N LEU A 134 -9.13 -0.17 0.72
CA LEU A 134 -8.49 -0.35 2.01
C LEU A 134 -9.45 -1.02 2.99
N CYS A 135 -8.97 -2.06 3.64
CA CYS A 135 -9.68 -2.82 4.66
C CYS A 135 -8.91 -2.75 5.99
N GLU A 136 -9.65 -2.53 7.08
CA GLU A 136 -9.12 -2.52 8.44
C GLU A 136 -9.72 -3.67 9.26
N TYR A 137 -8.96 -4.19 10.20
CA TYR A 137 -9.48 -5.12 11.19
C TYR A 137 -10.17 -4.37 12.34
N ASN A 138 -11.51 -4.46 12.38
CA ASN A 138 -12.29 -3.96 13.48
C ASN A 138 -12.24 -4.96 14.64
N ARG A 139 -11.42 -4.64 15.65
CA ARG A 139 -11.24 -5.47 16.86
C ARG A 139 -12.52 -5.67 17.65
N TYR A 140 -13.42 -4.68 17.70
CA TYR A 140 -14.67 -4.77 18.46
C TYR A 140 -15.64 -5.76 17.84
N LEU A 141 -15.68 -5.80 16.50
CA LEU A 141 -16.56 -6.70 15.75
C LEU A 141 -15.90 -8.04 15.43
N ASN A 142 -14.60 -8.19 15.70
CA ASN A 142 -13.77 -9.32 15.29
C ASN A 142 -13.94 -9.64 13.79
N LYS A 143 -13.96 -8.58 12.96
CA LYS A 143 -14.24 -8.66 11.52
C LYS A 143 -13.38 -7.69 10.75
N LEU A 144 -13.01 -8.06 9.52
CA LEU A 144 -12.41 -7.13 8.57
C LEU A 144 -13.51 -6.27 7.95
N CYS A 145 -13.32 -4.97 7.96
CA CYS A 145 -14.27 -3.98 7.43
C CYS A 145 -13.62 -3.25 6.25
N ARG A 146 -14.40 -3.03 5.18
CA ARG A 146 -14.01 -2.14 4.08
C ARG A 146 -14.11 -0.71 4.59
N CYS A 147 -13.00 0.02 4.52
CA CYS A 147 -12.92 1.38 5.06
C CYS A 147 -13.08 2.42 3.96
N ILE A 148 -12.19 2.39 2.96
CA ILE A 148 -12.06 3.46 1.96
C ILE A 148 -11.73 2.85 0.60
N ASP A 149 -12.32 3.37 -0.47
CA ASP A 149 -11.84 3.20 -1.85
C ASP A 149 -10.95 4.39 -2.20
N LEU A 150 -9.68 4.14 -2.50
CA LEU A 150 -8.67 5.19 -2.68
C LEU A 150 -8.97 6.14 -3.85
N GLY A 151 -9.81 5.75 -4.81
CA GLY A 151 -10.21 6.61 -5.93
C GLY A 151 -11.66 7.05 -5.86
N ALA A 152 -12.38 6.77 -4.78
CA ALA A 152 -13.72 7.33 -4.61
C ALA A 152 -13.60 8.82 -4.29
N ASN A 153 -14.04 9.68 -5.22
CA ASN A 153 -14.25 11.09 -4.93
C ASN A 153 -15.27 11.20 -3.77
N GLU A 154 -14.81 11.70 -2.62
CA GLU A 154 -15.60 11.83 -1.38
C GLU A 154 -16.88 12.68 -1.52
N LEU A 155 -17.05 13.39 -2.64
CA LEU A 155 -18.23 14.21 -2.95
C LEU A 155 -19.56 13.42 -3.03
N GLN A 156 -19.55 12.08 -2.98
CA GLN A 156 -20.78 11.29 -2.93
C GLN A 156 -21.15 10.75 -1.53
N LEU A 157 -20.25 10.86 -0.53
CA LEU A 157 -20.54 10.37 0.83
C LEU A 157 -21.39 11.34 1.66
N VAL A 158 -21.39 12.62 1.32
CA VAL A 158 -22.20 13.65 2.00
C VAL A 158 -23.67 13.61 1.58
N ASN A 159 -23.97 13.18 0.35
CA ASN A 159 -25.35 13.25 -0.18
C ASN A 159 -26.25 12.06 0.21
N LYS A 160 -25.71 10.96 0.76
CA LYS A 160 -26.55 9.82 1.22
C LYS A 160 -27.10 9.94 2.64
N LYS A 161 -26.69 10.95 3.41
CA LYS A 161 -27.22 11.20 4.76
C LYS A 161 -28.49 12.04 4.79
N HIS A 162 -28.94 12.60 3.67
CA HIS A 162 -30.15 13.45 3.59
C HIS A 162 -31.34 12.81 2.85
N GLU A 163 -31.27 11.54 2.44
CA GLU A 163 -32.39 10.82 1.79
C GLU A 163 -33.10 9.82 2.73
N LYS A 164 -32.86 9.92 4.04
CA LYS A 164 -33.62 9.19 5.07
C LYS A 164 -34.08 10.14 6.16
N GLU A 165 -34.94 11.08 5.79
CA GLU A 165 -35.91 11.71 6.68
C GLU A 165 -37.32 11.37 6.20
#